data_AF-A0A258RZR6-F1
#
_entry.id   AF-A0A258RZR6-F1
#
_cell.length_a   1.000
_cell.length_b   1.000
_cell.length_c   1.000
_cell.angle_alpha   90.00
_cell.angle_beta   90.00
_cell.angle_gamma   90.00
#
_symmetry.space_group_name_H-M   'P 1'
#
loop_
_entity.id
_entity.type
_entity.pdbx_description
1 polymer ?
#
loop_
_entity_poly.entity_id
_entity_poly.type
_entity_poly.pdbx_seq_one_letter_code
_entity_poly.pdbx_strand_id
1 'polypeptide(L)'
;MAGRSYLGEIGSKLRGGVIRIGHRFRPRVSVQLRLTADPRVIFGVDGVSAARRSSGMPPLPAITRTDHPHLQQRRADVVDHFDRIGLAPFPAQLWRFVDSALDPLDGADDFLRAIGIDPARVKAGDSAEIDRANLVLELLFAIGTAFDRVAPKVAAALEARLSSGDYAVVRAAAGAADTFERIARLGQRWPKASRIGALESFLAEVAAGLANPLAIRPVDVATAERIADRLSRQMLAFDAAMRATWAAQYYLALRWPPHWGAAEARIRSAALAKAEAIERLLRRDRLLRQRDIDVMIQRLERANARLEGLMARISSRSGKAEPGAPPVMRPPATEFDRAMEFFGFDRDVRLDRGTLRQRFRALARTMHPDSAQPDSESQQAAHARFLALNRHYDLLKLRV
;
A
#
# COMPACT_ATOMS: atom_id res chain seq x y z
N MET A 1 -18.14 34.67 -8.96
CA MET A 1 -16.68 34.41 -9.01
C MET A 1 -16.44 32.90 -9.07
N ALA A 2 -15.75 32.40 -10.10
CA ALA A 2 -15.57 30.95 -10.30
C ALA A 2 -14.32 30.44 -9.56
N GLY A 3 -14.51 29.74 -8.43
CA GLY A 3 -13.42 29.20 -7.63
C GLY A 3 -12.87 27.87 -8.16
N ARG A 4 -11.60 27.85 -8.59
CA ARG A 4 -10.85 26.63 -8.95
C ARG A 4 -10.89 25.61 -7.79
N SER A 5 -10.93 24.31 -8.10
CA SER A 5 -10.86 23.26 -7.08
C SER A 5 -9.41 22.86 -6.79
N TYR A 6 -9.11 22.49 -5.54
CA TYR A 6 -7.77 22.03 -5.15
C TYR A 6 -7.39 20.65 -5.73
N LEU A 7 -8.38 19.77 -5.97
CA LEU A 7 -8.19 18.56 -6.79
C LEU A 7 -7.78 18.94 -8.23
N GLY A 8 -8.32 20.04 -8.74
CA GLY A 8 -7.87 20.64 -9.99
C GLY A 8 -6.45 21.22 -9.93
N GLU A 9 -5.85 21.46 -8.77
CA GLU A 9 -4.47 21.98 -8.67
C GLU A 9 -3.42 20.86 -8.69
N ILE A 10 -3.67 19.74 -8.00
CA ILE A 10 -2.88 18.50 -8.13
C ILE A 10 -3.11 17.91 -9.53
N GLY A 11 -4.38 17.77 -9.93
CA GLY A 11 -4.77 17.25 -11.24
C GLY A 11 -4.32 18.09 -12.44
N SER A 12 -4.26 19.43 -12.35
CA SER A 12 -3.74 20.25 -13.47
C SER A 12 -2.22 20.30 -13.52
N LYS A 13 -1.51 20.19 -12.38
CA LYS A 13 -0.04 20.11 -12.38
C LYS A 13 0.45 18.74 -12.85
N LEU A 14 -0.25 17.65 -12.49
CA LEU A 14 0.02 16.30 -13.01
C LEU A 14 -0.41 16.13 -14.49
N ARG A 15 -1.56 16.68 -14.93
CA ARG A 15 -1.92 16.67 -16.36
C ARG A 15 -1.10 17.66 -17.21
N GLY A 16 -0.60 18.74 -16.61
CA GLY A 16 0.16 19.79 -17.29
C GLY A 16 1.50 19.30 -17.87
N GLY A 17 2.09 18.25 -17.30
CA GLY A 17 3.30 17.61 -17.84
C GLY A 17 3.05 16.63 -19.00
N VAL A 18 1.78 16.31 -19.32
CA VAL A 18 1.43 15.19 -20.23
C VAL A 18 1.00 15.66 -21.63
N ILE A 19 0.71 16.95 -21.85
CA ILE A 19 0.19 17.45 -23.13
C ILE A 19 0.97 18.68 -23.63
N ARG A 20 2.14 18.45 -24.25
CA ARG A 20 2.68 19.36 -25.30
C ARG A 20 3.79 18.80 -26.21
N ILE A 21 3.90 17.48 -26.40
CA ILE A 21 4.72 16.89 -27.48
C ILE A 21 3.85 15.93 -28.28
N GLY A 22 3.07 16.50 -29.19
CA GLY A 22 2.10 15.76 -29.98
C GLY A 22 1.53 16.59 -31.12
N HIS A 23 2.39 17.05 -32.04
CA HIS A 23 2.12 17.19 -33.47
C HIS A 23 3.34 17.76 -34.19
N ARG A 24 3.76 17.09 -35.28
CA ARG A 24 4.90 17.32 -36.21
C ARG A 24 6.17 16.54 -35.87
N PHE A 25 6.20 15.27 -36.28
CA PHE A 25 7.25 14.67 -37.12
C PHE A 25 6.85 13.21 -37.47
N ARG A 26 6.56 12.96 -38.75
CA ARG A 26 6.86 11.70 -39.45
C ARG A 26 8.02 12.08 -40.42
N PRO A 27 8.97 11.19 -40.77
CA PRO A 27 8.71 9.77 -41.02
C PRO A 27 9.84 8.76 -40.68
N ARG A 28 9.55 7.49 -41.03
CA ARG A 28 10.47 6.37 -41.37
C ARG A 28 11.20 5.60 -40.25
N VAL A 29 11.22 4.29 -40.49
CA VAL A 29 11.78 3.16 -39.71
C VAL A 29 11.05 2.83 -38.40
N SER A 30 10.35 1.69 -38.42
CA SER A 30 9.81 1.00 -37.25
C SER A 30 10.89 0.12 -36.62
N VAL A 31 11.44 0.52 -35.47
CA VAL A 31 12.25 -0.37 -34.64
C VAL A 31 11.35 -1.02 -33.59
N GLN A 32 10.96 -2.27 -33.82
CA GLN A 32 10.40 -3.12 -32.77
C GLN A 32 11.54 -3.62 -31.90
N LEU A 33 11.80 -2.99 -30.76
CA LEU A 33 12.55 -3.63 -29.68
C LEU A 33 11.63 -4.66 -29.01
N ARG A 34 11.62 -5.88 -29.57
CA ARG A 34 11.20 -7.05 -28.82
C ARG A 34 12.17 -7.20 -27.64
N LEU A 35 11.64 -7.35 -26.44
CA LEU A 35 12.39 -7.94 -25.32
C LEU A 35 12.56 -9.43 -25.61
N THR A 36 13.53 -9.77 -26.46
CA THR A 36 14.02 -11.13 -26.63
C THR A 36 14.95 -11.48 -25.48
N ALA A 37 14.81 -12.69 -24.93
CA ALA A 37 15.54 -13.18 -23.76
C ALA A 37 17.00 -13.59 -24.09
N ASP A 38 17.75 -12.72 -24.76
CA ASP A 38 19.15 -12.93 -25.12
C ASP A 38 20.02 -11.81 -24.51
N PRO A 39 20.87 -12.09 -23.50
CA PRO A 39 21.48 -11.08 -22.64
C PRO A 39 22.74 -10.41 -23.21
N ARG A 40 23.10 -10.62 -24.49
CA ARG A 40 24.40 -10.20 -25.04
C ARG A 40 24.47 -8.83 -25.73
N VAL A 41 23.38 -8.06 -25.75
CA VAL A 41 23.35 -6.73 -26.42
C VAL A 41 22.60 -5.69 -25.57
N ILE A 42 23.17 -5.38 -24.41
CA ILE A 42 22.90 -4.17 -23.63
C ILE A 42 24.26 -3.64 -23.19
N PHE A 43 24.46 -2.31 -23.21
CA PHE A 43 25.76 -1.63 -23.09
C PHE A 43 26.67 -1.82 -24.31
N GLY A 44 26.64 -0.85 -25.23
CA GLY A 44 27.63 -0.75 -26.29
C GLY A 44 28.98 -0.31 -25.71
N VAL A 45 29.91 -1.26 -25.63
CA VAL A 45 31.34 -1.01 -25.38
C VAL A 45 32.08 -1.33 -26.67
N ASP A 46 32.47 -0.30 -27.42
CA ASP A 46 33.25 -0.46 -28.67
C ASP A 46 34.74 -0.65 -28.35
N GLY A 47 35.28 -1.83 -28.72
CA GLY A 47 36.67 -2.26 -28.42
C GLY A 47 36.84 -2.75 -26.98
N VAL A 48 37.47 -3.87 -26.64
CA VAL A 48 38.59 -4.61 -27.26
C VAL A 48 38.50 -6.10 -26.80
N SER A 49 38.78 -7.16 -27.57
CA SER A 49 39.29 -7.30 -28.95
C SER A 49 38.70 -8.54 -29.64
N ALA A 50 38.64 -8.56 -30.98
CA ALA A 50 38.21 -9.72 -31.78
C ALA A 50 39.37 -10.27 -32.63
N ALA A 51 40.26 -11.10 -32.05
CA ALA A 51 41.35 -11.73 -32.81
C ALA A 51 41.92 -13.04 -32.20
N ARG A 52 41.19 -14.16 -32.31
CA ARG A 52 41.77 -15.47 -32.68
C ARG A 52 40.67 -16.50 -33.00
N ARG A 53 40.69 -17.01 -34.23
CA ARG A 53 39.90 -18.19 -34.65
C ARG A 53 40.76 -19.43 -34.45
N SER A 54 40.20 -20.53 -33.92
CA SER A 54 40.13 -21.83 -34.63
C SER A 54 39.52 -22.95 -33.78
N SER A 55 38.80 -23.85 -34.47
CA SER A 55 38.55 -25.28 -34.17
C SER A 55 37.85 -25.70 -32.85
N GLY A 56 36.63 -26.23 -33.01
CA GLY A 56 36.13 -27.39 -32.24
C GLY A 56 35.31 -27.11 -30.98
N MET A 57 33.99 -26.98 -31.11
CA MET A 57 33.06 -27.22 -29.99
C MET A 57 32.46 -28.63 -30.06
N PRO A 58 32.59 -29.46 -29.02
CA PRO A 58 31.67 -30.56 -28.73
C PRO A 58 30.29 -30.00 -28.30
N PRO A 59 29.23 -30.82 -28.20
CA PRO A 59 27.92 -30.34 -27.80
C PRO A 59 27.89 -29.78 -26.38
N LEU A 60 27.10 -28.73 -26.17
CA LEU A 60 26.84 -28.12 -24.86
C LEU A 60 26.31 -29.16 -23.86
N PRO A 61 26.92 -29.31 -22.67
CA PRO A 61 26.33 -30.13 -21.61
C PRO A 61 25.10 -29.42 -21.02
N ALA A 62 24.11 -30.23 -20.60
CA ALA A 62 22.89 -29.73 -19.97
C ALA A 62 23.20 -29.05 -18.63
N ILE A 63 22.41 -28.02 -18.29
CA ILE A 63 22.47 -27.33 -17.00
C ILE A 63 21.92 -28.27 -15.91
N THR A 64 22.79 -29.11 -15.35
CA THR A 64 22.50 -29.95 -14.19
C THR A 64 22.65 -29.16 -12.89
N ARG A 65 21.78 -29.51 -11.94
CA ARG A 65 21.53 -29.00 -10.57
C ARG A 65 22.72 -28.78 -9.59
N THR A 66 23.95 -28.61 -10.07
CA THR A 66 25.17 -28.46 -9.25
C THR A 66 25.60 -27.01 -8.95
N ASP A 67 25.01 -26.00 -9.60
CA ASP A 67 25.46 -24.60 -9.48
C ASP A 67 25.10 -23.93 -8.15
N HIS A 68 24.15 -24.49 -7.40
CA HIS A 68 23.52 -23.85 -6.25
C HIS A 68 24.45 -23.57 -5.05
N PRO A 69 25.38 -24.48 -4.65
CA PRO A 69 26.33 -24.21 -3.57
C PRO A 69 27.41 -23.22 -4.00
N HIS A 70 27.87 -23.30 -5.25
CA HIS A 70 28.92 -22.42 -5.78
C HIS A 70 28.43 -20.97 -5.88
N LEU A 71 27.18 -20.75 -6.29
CA LEU A 71 26.55 -19.43 -6.26
C LEU A 71 26.35 -18.91 -4.83
N GLN A 72 25.98 -19.77 -3.86
CA GLN A 72 25.87 -19.36 -2.46
C GLN A 72 27.22 -18.93 -1.87
N GLN A 73 28.29 -19.69 -2.14
CA GLN A 73 29.65 -19.37 -1.71
C GLN A 73 30.10 -18.02 -2.28
N ARG A 74 30.01 -17.84 -3.61
CA ARG A 74 30.40 -16.60 -4.30
C ARG A 74 29.68 -15.36 -3.79
N ARG A 75 28.41 -15.49 -3.40
CA ARG A 75 27.64 -14.38 -2.81
C ARG A 75 28.04 -14.11 -1.36
N ALA A 76 28.34 -15.15 -0.58
CA ALA A 76 28.89 -14.99 0.76
C ALA A 76 30.23 -14.26 0.72
N ASP A 77 31.12 -14.58 -0.22
CA ASP A 77 32.43 -13.91 -0.38
C ASP A 77 32.29 -12.39 -0.62
N VAL A 78 31.25 -11.95 -1.34
CA VAL A 78 30.94 -10.53 -1.56
C VAL A 78 30.34 -9.87 -0.30
N VAL A 79 29.45 -10.55 0.43
CA VAL A 79 28.94 -10.06 1.72
C VAL A 79 30.10 -9.85 2.70
N ASP A 80 30.94 -10.86 2.85
CA ASP A 80 32.14 -10.84 3.68
C ASP A 80 33.11 -9.69 3.30
N HIS A 81 33.25 -9.39 2.01
CA HIS A 81 34.08 -8.29 1.52
C HIS A 81 33.48 -6.93 1.85
N PHE A 82 32.16 -6.77 1.66
CA PHE A 82 31.44 -5.54 1.96
C PHE A 82 31.45 -5.26 3.47
N ASP A 83 31.15 -6.26 4.31
CA ASP A 83 31.17 -6.15 5.77
C ASP A 83 32.58 -5.78 6.28
N ARG A 84 33.64 -6.37 5.71
CA ARG A 84 35.04 -6.04 6.07
C ARG A 84 35.46 -4.61 5.73
N ILE A 85 34.87 -4.00 4.70
CA ILE A 85 35.15 -2.60 4.30
C ILE A 85 34.20 -1.62 5.01
N GLY A 86 33.15 -2.11 5.68
CA GLY A 86 32.11 -1.28 6.29
C GLY A 86 31.09 -0.75 5.27
N LEU A 87 30.86 -1.51 4.19
CA LEU A 87 29.84 -1.21 3.19
C LEU A 87 28.47 -1.74 3.61
N ALA A 88 27.40 -1.05 3.22
CA ALA A 88 26.02 -1.47 3.43
C ALA A 88 25.68 -2.73 2.59
N PRO A 89 24.71 -3.56 3.01
CA PRO A 89 24.47 -4.87 2.39
C PRO A 89 24.19 -4.82 0.88
N PHE A 90 24.79 -5.76 0.14
CA PHE A 90 24.69 -5.83 -1.32
C PHE A 90 23.23 -5.96 -1.79
N PRO A 91 22.68 -5.03 -2.61
CA PRO A 91 21.26 -5.03 -2.96
C PRO A 91 20.81 -6.25 -3.77
N ALA A 92 19.68 -6.84 -3.38
CA ALA A 92 19.25 -8.13 -3.89
C ALA A 92 18.98 -8.20 -5.41
N GLN A 93 18.63 -7.09 -6.07
CA GLN A 93 18.42 -7.08 -7.53
C GLN A 93 19.74 -7.11 -8.32
N LEU A 94 20.86 -6.82 -7.67
CA LEU A 94 22.17 -6.61 -8.30
C LEU A 94 23.04 -7.87 -8.28
N TRP A 95 22.64 -8.92 -7.56
CA TRP A 95 23.37 -10.20 -7.54
C TRP A 95 23.68 -10.75 -8.93
N ARG A 96 22.85 -10.44 -9.94
CA ARG A 96 23.10 -10.78 -11.35
C ARG A 96 24.47 -10.34 -11.87
N PHE A 97 25.01 -9.20 -11.42
CA PHE A 97 26.33 -8.72 -11.85
C PHE A 97 27.43 -9.63 -11.29
N VAL A 98 27.39 -9.90 -9.98
CA VAL A 98 28.25 -10.85 -9.27
C VAL A 98 28.16 -12.26 -9.85
N ASP A 99 26.95 -12.78 -10.06
CA ASP A 99 26.71 -14.12 -10.59
C ASP A 99 27.23 -14.27 -12.03
N SER A 100 27.19 -13.20 -12.84
CA SER A 100 27.57 -13.21 -14.25
C SER A 100 29.08 -13.04 -14.51
N ALA A 101 29.82 -12.49 -13.55
CA ALA A 101 31.26 -12.31 -13.64
C ALA A 101 32.01 -13.64 -13.45
N LEU A 102 33.29 -13.69 -13.84
CA LEU A 102 34.18 -14.81 -13.52
C LEU A 102 34.64 -14.76 -12.05
N ASP A 103 35.12 -13.59 -11.60
CA ASP A 103 35.36 -13.28 -10.19
C ASP A 103 34.14 -12.52 -9.62
N PRO A 104 33.52 -12.97 -8.51
CA PRO A 104 32.41 -12.25 -7.89
C PRO A 104 32.76 -10.85 -7.37
N LEU A 105 34.02 -10.59 -7.00
CA LEU A 105 34.50 -9.28 -6.56
C LEU A 105 34.68 -8.31 -7.73
N ASP A 106 35.14 -8.78 -8.89
CA ASP A 106 35.18 -7.96 -10.12
C ASP A 106 33.77 -7.51 -10.51
N GLY A 107 32.77 -8.40 -10.40
CA GLY A 107 31.37 -8.06 -10.65
C GLY A 107 30.79 -7.03 -9.67
N ALA A 108 31.33 -6.96 -8.44
CA ALA A 108 30.98 -5.92 -7.46
C ALA A 108 31.72 -4.60 -7.75
N ASP A 109 33.00 -4.65 -8.13
CA ASP A 109 33.79 -3.47 -8.55
C ASP A 109 33.22 -2.83 -9.83
N ASP A 110 32.79 -3.64 -10.79
CA ASP A 110 32.13 -3.18 -12.02
C ASP A 110 30.82 -2.43 -11.71
N PHE A 111 30.05 -2.95 -10.75
CA PHE A 111 28.87 -2.25 -10.24
C PHE A 111 29.24 -0.92 -9.56
N LEU A 112 30.23 -0.91 -8.67
CA LEU A 112 30.71 0.31 -8.00
C LEU A 112 31.16 1.36 -9.05
N ARG A 113 31.93 0.96 -10.07
CA ARG A 113 32.30 1.85 -11.18
C ARG A 113 31.09 2.35 -11.97
N ALA A 114 30.07 1.52 -12.20
CA ALA A 114 28.84 1.91 -12.89
C ALA A 114 27.94 2.89 -12.10
N ILE A 115 28.10 2.95 -10.77
CA ILE A 115 27.54 4.00 -9.89
C ILE A 115 28.59 5.08 -9.54
N GLY A 116 29.63 5.26 -10.35
CA GLY A 116 30.60 6.35 -10.17
C GLY A 116 31.35 6.34 -8.83
N ILE A 117 31.43 5.18 -8.17
CA ILE A 117 32.26 4.93 -6.99
C ILE A 117 33.57 4.32 -7.46
N ASP A 118 34.69 4.81 -6.95
CA ASP A 118 36.02 4.24 -7.24
C ASP A 118 36.31 3.03 -6.32
N PRO A 119 36.33 1.78 -6.84
CA PRO A 119 36.56 0.60 -6.01
C PRO A 119 37.98 0.56 -5.43
N ALA A 120 38.96 1.19 -6.09
CA ALA A 120 40.33 1.23 -5.60
C ALA A 120 40.43 2.12 -4.35
N ARG A 121 39.72 3.26 -4.33
CA ARG A 121 39.63 4.14 -3.15
C ARG A 121 38.84 3.49 -2.01
N VAL A 122 37.74 2.79 -2.33
CA VAL A 122 36.98 2.00 -1.35
C VAL A 122 37.85 0.89 -0.72
N LYS A 123 38.59 0.12 -1.53
CA LYS A 123 39.54 -0.91 -1.04
C LYS A 123 40.72 -0.33 -0.27
N ALA A 124 41.11 0.91 -0.54
CA ALA A 124 42.14 1.63 0.20
C ALA A 124 41.65 2.24 1.54
N GLY A 125 40.37 2.10 1.89
CA GLY A 125 39.82 2.61 3.15
C GLY A 125 39.48 4.11 3.13
N ASP A 126 39.29 4.71 1.95
CA ASP A 126 38.90 6.13 1.82
C ASP A 126 37.49 6.35 2.39
N SER A 127 37.42 6.95 3.58
CA SER A 127 36.15 7.16 4.30
C SER A 127 35.14 7.99 3.53
N ALA A 128 35.57 8.97 2.74
CA ALA A 128 34.66 9.81 1.95
C ALA A 128 34.08 9.05 0.75
N GLU A 129 34.81 8.07 0.20
CA GLU A 129 34.31 7.19 -0.86
C GLU A 129 33.44 6.06 -0.30
N ILE A 130 33.77 5.53 0.88
CA ILE A 130 32.97 4.54 1.62
C ILE A 130 31.62 5.15 2.04
N ASP A 131 31.60 6.36 2.62
CA ASP A 131 30.37 7.07 2.97
C ASP A 131 29.50 7.32 1.73
N ARG A 132 30.13 7.65 0.59
CA ARG A 132 29.43 7.82 -0.68
C ARG A 132 28.86 6.49 -1.21
N ALA A 133 29.63 5.40 -1.13
CA ALA A 133 29.17 4.07 -1.54
C ALA A 133 27.98 3.61 -0.68
N ASN A 134 28.07 3.78 0.64
CA ASN A 134 27.00 3.50 1.60
C ASN A 134 25.74 4.31 1.29
N LEU A 135 25.89 5.61 1.03
CA LEU A 135 24.78 6.48 0.67
C LEU A 135 24.02 6.02 -0.59
N VAL A 136 24.70 5.35 -1.53
CA VAL A 136 24.08 4.78 -2.75
C VAL A 136 23.53 3.37 -2.51
N LEU A 137 24.24 2.53 -1.76
CA LEU A 137 23.81 1.18 -1.41
C LEU A 137 22.54 1.19 -0.55
N GLU A 138 22.48 2.04 0.49
CA GLU A 138 21.28 2.29 1.30
C GLU A 138 20.12 2.81 0.45
N LEU A 139 20.41 3.71 -0.51
CA LEU A 139 19.41 4.25 -1.42
C LEU A 139 18.82 3.15 -2.30
N LEU A 140 19.65 2.27 -2.87
CA LEU A 140 19.22 1.12 -3.68
C LEU A 140 18.43 0.10 -2.85
N PHE A 141 18.86 -0.13 -1.60
CA PHE A 141 18.17 -1.02 -0.66
C PHE A 141 16.78 -0.47 -0.28
N ALA A 142 16.68 0.84 0.00
CA ALA A 142 15.43 1.53 0.29
C ALA A 142 14.49 1.61 -0.93
N ILE A 143 15.04 1.68 -2.15
CA ILE A 143 14.27 1.66 -3.39
C ILE A 143 13.65 0.29 -3.63
N GLY A 144 14.36 -0.81 -3.37
CA GLY A 144 13.77 -2.16 -3.34
C GLY A 144 12.93 -2.49 -4.58
N THR A 145 11.62 -2.69 -4.37
CA THR A 145 10.63 -3.01 -5.42
C THR A 145 9.88 -1.79 -5.96
N ALA A 146 10.22 -0.57 -5.54
CA ALA A 146 9.51 0.64 -5.96
C ALA A 146 9.62 0.87 -7.49
N PHE A 147 10.76 0.57 -8.09
CA PHE A 147 10.97 0.69 -9.53
C PHE A 147 10.11 -0.28 -10.38
N ASP A 148 9.69 -1.42 -9.84
CA ASP A 148 8.85 -2.40 -10.56
C ASP A 148 7.45 -1.84 -10.93
N ARG A 149 7.05 -0.73 -10.30
CA ARG A 149 5.74 -0.07 -10.49
C ARG A 149 5.85 1.29 -11.18
N VAL A 150 7.07 1.74 -11.46
CA VAL A 150 7.36 2.97 -12.19
C VAL A 150 7.24 2.71 -13.70
N ALA A 151 6.78 3.69 -14.48
CA ALA A 151 6.69 3.53 -15.92
C ALA A 151 8.09 3.28 -16.53
N PRO A 152 8.27 2.40 -17.54
CA PRO A 152 9.61 2.03 -18.04
C PRO A 152 10.50 3.21 -18.46
N LYS A 153 9.91 4.27 -19.03
CA LYS A 153 10.64 5.50 -19.39
C LYS A 153 11.17 6.27 -18.18
N VAL A 154 10.47 6.19 -17.05
CA VAL A 154 10.84 6.87 -15.80
C VAL A 154 11.86 6.02 -15.04
N ALA A 155 11.76 4.68 -15.09
CA ALA A 155 12.78 3.78 -14.59
C ALA A 155 14.14 4.01 -15.29
N ALA A 156 14.16 4.08 -16.64
CA ALA A 156 15.37 4.41 -17.40
C ALA A 156 15.93 5.82 -17.06
N ALA A 157 15.07 6.80 -16.74
CA ALA A 157 15.49 8.13 -16.32
C ALA A 157 16.03 8.18 -14.88
N LEU A 158 15.61 7.25 -14.02
CA LEU A 158 16.16 7.04 -12.67
C LEU A 158 17.51 6.32 -12.72
N GLU A 159 17.63 5.31 -13.58
CA GLU A 159 18.89 4.60 -13.88
C GLU A 159 19.95 5.56 -14.42
N ALA A 160 19.61 6.39 -15.41
CA ALA A 160 20.52 7.41 -15.94
C ALA A 160 21.00 8.42 -14.87
N ARG A 161 20.17 8.74 -13.87
CA ARG A 161 20.54 9.62 -12.75
C ARG A 161 21.38 8.94 -11.68
N LEU A 162 21.16 7.64 -11.44
CA LEU A 162 22.05 6.83 -10.60
C LEU A 162 23.45 6.80 -11.21
N SER A 163 23.59 6.47 -12.50
CA SER A 163 24.88 6.44 -13.19
C SER A 163 25.55 7.83 -13.33
N SER A 164 24.79 8.92 -13.26
CA SER A 164 25.34 10.29 -13.28
C SER A 164 25.65 10.88 -11.90
N GLY A 165 25.47 10.12 -10.81
CA GLY A 165 25.71 10.60 -9.45
C GLY A 165 24.64 11.52 -8.85
N ASP A 166 23.46 11.68 -9.47
CA ASP A 166 22.37 12.53 -8.97
C ASP A 166 21.49 11.79 -7.92
N TYR A 167 22.14 11.39 -6.83
CA TYR A 167 21.53 10.62 -5.74
C TYR A 167 20.45 11.39 -4.99
N ALA A 168 20.52 12.73 -4.98
CA ALA A 168 19.53 13.58 -4.33
C ALA A 168 18.16 13.47 -5.01
N VAL A 169 18.11 13.53 -6.34
CA VAL A 169 16.85 13.40 -7.10
C VAL A 169 16.33 11.96 -7.05
N VAL A 170 17.20 10.96 -7.12
CA VAL A 170 16.80 9.55 -7.01
C VAL A 170 16.22 9.26 -5.61
N ARG A 171 16.83 9.77 -4.53
CA ARG A 171 16.30 9.68 -3.15
C ARG A 171 14.94 10.37 -2.99
N ALA A 172 14.78 11.57 -3.56
CA ALA A 172 13.51 12.29 -3.50
C ALA A 172 12.38 11.49 -4.20
N ALA A 173 12.67 10.88 -5.35
CA ALA A 173 11.73 10.05 -6.07
C ALA A 173 11.43 8.72 -5.35
N ALA A 174 12.44 8.10 -4.72
CA ALA A 174 12.27 6.91 -3.89
C ALA A 174 11.31 7.16 -2.71
N GLY A 175 11.54 8.24 -1.95
CA GLY A 175 10.66 8.63 -0.84
C GLY A 175 9.25 9.01 -1.29
N ALA A 176 9.11 9.63 -2.46
CA ALA A 176 7.79 9.87 -3.06
C ALA A 176 7.08 8.56 -3.43
N ALA A 177 7.80 7.59 -4.00
CA ALA A 177 7.26 6.28 -4.38
C ALA A 177 6.83 5.46 -3.15
N ASP A 178 7.66 5.34 -2.10
CA ASP A 178 7.29 4.66 -0.85
C ASP A 178 6.03 5.26 -0.22
N THR A 179 6.00 6.59 -0.05
CA THR A 179 4.83 7.27 0.52
C THR A 179 3.58 7.04 -0.33
N PHE A 180 3.68 7.11 -1.66
CA PHE A 180 2.54 6.87 -2.55
C PHE A 180 2.11 5.40 -2.52
N GLU A 181 3.02 4.44 -2.35
CA GLU A 181 2.69 3.03 -2.16
C GLU A 181 1.95 2.81 -0.83
N ARG A 182 2.46 3.39 0.27
CA ARG A 182 1.82 3.35 1.59
C ARG A 182 0.40 3.92 1.54
N ILE A 183 0.19 4.99 0.76
CA ILE A 183 -1.15 5.54 0.49
C ILE A 183 -1.99 4.60 -0.39
N ALA A 184 -1.42 4.00 -1.44
CA ALA A 184 -2.14 3.07 -2.31
C ALA A 184 -2.65 1.83 -1.55
N ARG A 185 -1.92 1.37 -0.51
CA ARG A 185 -2.36 0.29 0.40
C ARG A 185 -3.65 0.63 1.16
N LEU A 186 -4.01 1.91 1.35
CA LEU A 186 -5.35 2.28 1.88
C LEU A 186 -6.49 1.76 0.98
N GLY A 187 -6.25 1.62 -0.32
CA GLY A 187 -7.19 1.01 -1.25
C GLY A 187 -7.48 -0.46 -0.93
N GLN A 188 -6.56 -1.20 -0.32
CA GLN A 188 -6.76 -2.61 0.04
C GLN A 188 -7.74 -2.77 1.20
N ARG A 189 -7.85 -1.76 2.08
CA ARG A 189 -8.74 -1.78 3.26
C ARG A 189 -10.23 -1.75 2.90
N TRP A 190 -10.59 -1.18 1.75
CA TRP A 190 -11.98 -1.04 1.29
C TRP A 190 -12.16 -1.57 -0.14
N PRO A 191 -13.06 -2.53 -0.39
CA PRO A 191 -13.43 -2.96 -1.73
C PRO A 191 -13.88 -1.78 -2.59
N LYS A 192 -13.64 -1.81 -3.91
CA LYS A 192 -13.92 -0.69 -4.82
C LYS A 192 -15.37 -0.19 -4.73
N ALA A 193 -16.35 -1.12 -4.65
CA ALA A 193 -17.77 -0.80 -4.49
C ALA A 193 -18.11 -0.11 -3.14
N SER A 194 -17.29 -0.31 -2.11
CA SER A 194 -17.51 0.22 -0.77
C SER A 194 -16.93 1.62 -0.55
N ARG A 195 -16.06 2.12 -1.44
CA ARG A 195 -15.38 3.42 -1.29
C ARG A 195 -16.32 4.60 -1.59
N ILE A 196 -16.03 5.75 -0.98
CA ILE A 196 -16.51 7.06 -1.45
C ILE A 196 -15.79 7.45 -2.76
N GLY A 197 -16.48 8.14 -3.66
CA GLY A 197 -15.96 8.49 -5.00
C GLY A 197 -14.68 9.32 -4.95
N ALA A 198 -14.58 10.25 -4.00
CA ALA A 198 -13.38 11.05 -3.78
C ALA A 198 -12.14 10.21 -3.42
N LEU A 199 -12.30 9.12 -2.65
CA LEU A 199 -11.20 8.20 -2.36
C LEU A 199 -10.82 7.37 -3.60
N GLU A 200 -11.78 6.95 -4.41
CA GLU A 200 -11.49 6.27 -5.68
C GLU A 200 -10.67 7.17 -6.63
N SER A 201 -11.06 8.45 -6.76
CA SER A 201 -10.34 9.42 -7.59
C SER A 201 -8.93 9.69 -7.06
N PHE A 202 -8.81 9.92 -5.74
CA PHE A 202 -7.51 10.15 -5.10
C PHE A 202 -6.56 8.95 -5.26
N LEU A 203 -7.03 7.71 -5.08
CA LEU A 203 -6.21 6.52 -5.29
C LEU A 203 -5.78 6.35 -6.76
N ALA A 204 -6.57 6.81 -7.72
CA ALA A 204 -6.18 6.84 -9.13
C ALA A 204 -5.10 7.90 -9.42
N GLU A 205 -5.16 9.07 -8.77
CA GLU A 205 -4.11 10.09 -8.83
C GLU A 205 -2.80 9.60 -8.18
N VAL A 206 -2.89 8.88 -7.05
CA VAL A 206 -1.72 8.23 -6.40
C VAL A 206 -1.13 7.15 -7.29
N ALA A 207 -1.93 6.32 -7.95
CA ALA A 207 -1.43 5.33 -8.90
C ALA A 207 -0.72 5.99 -10.11
N ALA A 208 -1.22 7.13 -10.60
CA ALA A 208 -0.55 7.91 -11.64
C ALA A 208 0.77 8.54 -11.14
N GLY A 209 0.84 8.95 -9.87
CA GLY A 209 2.07 9.40 -9.22
C GLY A 209 3.11 8.28 -9.11
N LEU A 210 2.72 7.08 -8.68
CA LEU A 210 3.60 5.90 -8.64
C LEU A 210 4.23 5.57 -10.01
N ALA A 211 3.50 5.78 -11.10
CA ALA A 211 4.04 5.60 -12.44
C ALA A 211 5.11 6.64 -12.82
N ASN A 212 5.17 7.81 -12.15
CA ASN A 212 6.15 8.85 -12.42
C ASN A 212 6.57 9.64 -11.15
N PRO A 213 7.34 9.03 -10.23
CA PRO A 213 7.78 9.70 -8.99
C PRO A 213 8.72 10.87 -9.26
N LEU A 214 9.46 10.88 -10.38
CA LEU A 214 10.33 11.98 -10.79
C LEU A 214 9.59 13.32 -10.99
N ALA A 215 8.28 13.29 -11.25
CA ALA A 215 7.47 14.49 -11.43
C ALA A 215 6.83 15.02 -10.13
N ILE A 216 6.98 14.29 -9.00
CA ILE A 216 6.35 14.63 -7.73
C ILE A 216 7.29 15.53 -6.91
N ARG A 217 6.79 16.69 -6.47
CA ARG A 217 7.54 17.59 -5.59
C ARG A 217 7.32 17.19 -4.13
N PRO A 218 8.28 17.40 -3.21
CA PRO A 218 8.11 17.03 -1.79
C PRO A 218 6.86 17.64 -1.12
N VAL A 219 6.47 18.86 -1.51
CA VAL A 219 5.24 19.52 -1.05
C VAL A 219 3.96 18.78 -1.47
N ASP A 220 3.99 18.14 -2.64
CA ASP A 220 2.86 17.34 -3.15
C ASP A 220 2.78 16.00 -2.38
N VAL A 221 3.92 15.41 -1.99
CA VAL A 221 3.99 14.22 -1.12
C VAL A 221 3.35 14.48 0.25
N ALA A 222 3.82 15.49 0.97
CA ALA A 222 3.26 15.88 2.27
C ALA A 222 1.79 16.34 2.20
N THR A 223 1.32 16.73 1.01
CA THR A 223 -0.10 17.04 0.77
C THR A 223 -0.91 15.78 0.51
N ALA A 224 -0.40 14.82 -0.25
CA ALA A 224 -1.03 13.52 -0.48
C ALA A 224 -1.22 12.75 0.84
N GLU A 225 -0.23 12.73 1.74
CA GLU A 225 -0.35 12.11 3.07
C GLU A 225 -1.51 12.72 3.89
N ARG A 226 -1.56 14.05 3.99
CA ARG A 226 -2.64 14.75 4.73
C ARG A 226 -4.02 14.51 4.13
N ILE A 227 -4.12 14.37 2.81
CA ILE A 227 -5.35 14.01 2.10
C ILE A 227 -5.74 12.55 2.42
N ALA A 228 -4.79 11.63 2.34
CA ALA A 228 -4.96 10.19 2.59
C ALA A 228 -5.47 9.92 4.01
N ASP A 229 -4.83 10.54 5.01
CA ASP A 229 -5.21 10.45 6.42
C ASP A 229 -6.65 10.93 6.68
N ARG A 230 -7.04 12.04 6.05
CA ARG A 230 -8.40 12.57 6.20
C ARG A 230 -9.42 11.70 5.50
N LEU A 231 -9.15 11.25 4.27
CA LEU A 231 -10.04 10.33 3.55
C LEU A 231 -10.19 9.00 4.28
N SER A 232 -9.13 8.50 4.93
CA SER A 232 -9.16 7.31 5.79
C SER A 232 -10.11 7.50 6.99
N ARG A 233 -10.03 8.64 7.69
CA ARG A 233 -10.98 8.99 8.78
C ARG A 233 -12.41 9.16 8.26
N GLN A 234 -12.59 9.80 7.11
CA GLN A 234 -13.91 10.01 6.50
C GLN A 234 -14.56 8.70 6.06
N MET A 235 -13.79 7.76 5.50
CA MET A 235 -14.27 6.41 5.21
C MET A 235 -14.73 5.67 6.47
N LEU A 236 -13.98 5.74 7.57
CA LEU A 236 -14.36 5.10 8.83
C LEU A 236 -15.65 5.69 9.42
N ALA A 237 -15.81 7.01 9.36
CA ALA A 237 -17.04 7.67 9.82
C ALA A 237 -18.23 7.34 8.91
N PHE A 238 -18.03 7.31 7.59
CA PHE A 238 -19.05 6.90 6.63
C PHE A 238 -19.50 5.43 6.83
N ASP A 239 -18.55 4.49 6.96
CA ASP A 239 -18.85 3.08 7.23
C ASP A 239 -19.61 2.91 8.54
N ALA A 240 -19.20 3.61 9.61
CA ALA A 240 -19.89 3.58 10.90
C ALA A 240 -21.32 4.12 10.79
N ALA A 241 -21.51 5.24 10.11
CA ALA A 241 -22.83 5.84 9.90
C ALA A 241 -23.74 4.94 9.03
N MET A 242 -23.21 4.31 7.97
CA MET A 242 -23.98 3.36 7.15
C MET A 242 -24.36 2.09 7.94
N ARG A 243 -23.44 1.53 8.74
CA ARG A 243 -23.72 0.40 9.64
C ARG A 243 -24.85 0.75 10.63
N ALA A 244 -24.86 1.97 11.18
CA ALA A 244 -25.93 2.46 12.05
C ALA A 244 -27.28 2.61 11.30
N THR A 245 -27.28 3.12 10.06
CA THR A 245 -28.50 3.19 9.22
C THR A 245 -29.10 1.79 9.01
N TRP A 246 -28.29 0.80 8.64
CA TRP A 246 -28.76 -0.57 8.40
C TRP A 246 -29.26 -1.25 9.69
N ALA A 247 -28.56 -1.08 10.81
CA ALA A 247 -29.00 -1.60 12.10
C ALA A 247 -30.36 -1.02 12.52
N ALA A 248 -30.55 0.30 12.35
CA ALA A 248 -31.81 0.97 12.64
C ALA A 248 -32.93 0.56 11.68
N GLN A 249 -32.64 0.41 10.38
CA GLN A 249 -33.59 -0.09 9.39
C GLN A 249 -34.08 -1.50 9.71
N TYR A 250 -33.16 -2.40 10.11
CA TYR A 250 -33.46 -3.77 10.49
C TYR A 250 -34.29 -3.83 11.78
N TYR A 251 -33.88 -3.12 12.83
CA TYR A 251 -34.64 -3.04 14.08
C TYR A 251 -36.06 -2.51 13.86
N LEU A 252 -36.19 -1.41 13.11
CA LEU A 252 -37.49 -0.80 12.80
C LEU A 252 -38.35 -1.64 11.84
N ALA A 253 -37.77 -2.59 11.11
CA ALA A 253 -38.54 -3.57 10.35
C ALA A 253 -39.10 -4.68 11.26
N LEU A 254 -38.31 -5.16 12.23
CA LEU A 254 -38.69 -6.22 13.16
C LEU A 254 -39.66 -5.78 14.27
N ARG A 255 -39.50 -4.55 14.78
CA ARG A 255 -40.20 -4.06 15.98
C ARG A 255 -41.18 -2.92 15.66
N TRP A 256 -41.64 -2.80 14.41
CA TRP A 256 -42.60 -1.76 14.03
C TRP A 256 -43.94 -1.93 14.76
N PRO A 257 -44.40 -0.98 15.58
CA PRO A 257 -45.66 -1.15 16.29
C PRO A 257 -46.85 -1.04 15.33
N PRO A 258 -47.86 -1.93 15.40
CA PRO A 258 -48.99 -1.94 14.46
C PRO A 258 -49.90 -0.71 14.60
N HIS A 259 -49.88 -0.05 15.76
CA HIS A 259 -50.65 1.15 16.06
C HIS A 259 -49.92 2.46 15.68
N TRP A 260 -48.73 2.39 15.09
CA TRP A 260 -48.02 3.59 14.61
C TRP A 260 -48.59 4.08 13.28
N GLY A 261 -48.94 5.36 13.24
CA GLY A 261 -49.64 5.96 12.12
C GLY A 261 -48.72 6.53 11.03
N ALA A 262 -49.33 7.29 10.13
CA ALA A 262 -48.64 7.92 9.00
C ALA A 262 -47.50 8.88 9.42
N ALA A 263 -47.53 9.44 10.64
CA ALA A 263 -46.49 10.35 11.12
C ALA A 263 -45.15 9.63 11.33
N GLU A 264 -45.12 8.56 12.13
CA GLU A 264 -43.93 7.74 12.35
C GLU A 264 -43.42 7.09 11.05
N ALA A 265 -44.34 6.60 10.20
CA ALA A 265 -44.01 6.04 8.89
C ALA A 265 -43.28 7.07 8.00
N ARG A 266 -43.74 8.33 7.97
CA ARG A 266 -43.09 9.44 7.27
C ARG A 266 -41.72 9.79 7.85
N ILE A 267 -41.53 9.73 9.18
CA ILE A 267 -40.22 9.97 9.80
C ILE A 267 -39.21 8.89 9.37
N ARG A 268 -39.61 7.61 9.43
CA ARG A 268 -38.78 6.48 8.97
C ARG A 268 -38.45 6.59 7.48
N SER A 269 -39.44 6.78 6.61
CA SER A 269 -39.21 6.82 5.17
C SER A 269 -38.35 8.02 4.75
N ALA A 270 -38.59 9.22 5.31
CA ALA A 270 -37.80 10.41 5.02
C ALA A 270 -36.35 10.30 5.52
N ALA A 271 -36.11 9.65 6.67
CA ALA A 271 -34.76 9.42 7.18
C ALA A 271 -34.00 8.39 6.32
N LEU A 272 -34.64 7.27 5.94
CA LEU A 272 -34.02 6.25 5.08
C LEU A 272 -33.75 6.77 3.67
N ALA A 273 -34.72 7.45 3.02
CA ALA A 273 -34.53 8.04 1.70
C ALA A 273 -33.41 9.10 1.69
N LYS A 274 -33.27 9.86 2.79
CA LYS A 274 -32.16 10.81 2.96
C LYS A 274 -30.82 10.09 3.12
N ALA A 275 -30.75 9.00 3.88
CA ALA A 275 -29.54 8.20 4.04
C ALA A 275 -29.09 7.60 2.69
N GLU A 276 -30.01 7.00 1.94
CA GLU A 276 -29.76 6.42 0.61
C GLU A 276 -29.35 7.48 -0.42
N ALA A 277 -29.92 8.68 -0.38
CA ALA A 277 -29.51 9.79 -1.24
C ALA A 277 -28.08 10.27 -0.91
N ILE A 278 -27.73 10.34 0.37
CA ILE A 278 -26.37 10.70 0.82
C ILE A 278 -25.36 9.61 0.45
N GLU A 279 -25.70 8.34 0.65
CA GLU A 279 -24.86 7.21 0.24
C GLU A 279 -24.57 7.26 -1.27
N ARG A 280 -25.61 7.39 -2.10
CA ARG A 280 -25.45 7.48 -3.56
C ARG A 280 -24.58 8.66 -3.97
N LEU A 281 -24.72 9.81 -3.32
CA LEU A 281 -23.90 11.00 -3.59
C LEU A 281 -22.44 10.78 -3.18
N LEU A 282 -22.18 10.30 -1.96
CA LEU A 282 -20.83 10.01 -1.45
C LEU A 282 -20.11 8.93 -2.26
N ARG A 283 -20.81 7.90 -2.75
CA ARG A 283 -20.24 6.83 -3.59
C ARG A 283 -19.96 7.29 -5.03
N ARG A 284 -20.83 8.12 -5.62
CA ARG A 284 -20.75 8.48 -7.05
C ARG A 284 -19.93 9.74 -7.34
N ASP A 285 -20.00 10.75 -6.49
CA ASP A 285 -19.33 12.02 -6.76
C ASP A 285 -17.84 11.95 -6.38
N ARG A 286 -17.01 12.01 -7.42
CA ARG A 286 -15.54 11.97 -7.34
C ARG A 286 -14.91 13.33 -7.06
N LEU A 287 -15.67 14.42 -7.18
CA LEU A 287 -15.19 15.81 -7.08
C LEU A 287 -15.55 16.49 -5.75
N LEU A 288 -16.20 15.77 -4.83
CA LEU A 288 -16.53 16.27 -3.49
C LEU A 288 -15.29 16.78 -2.78
N ARG A 289 -15.37 18.01 -2.26
CA ARG A 289 -14.31 18.55 -1.41
C ARG A 289 -14.39 17.86 -0.05
N GLN A 290 -13.25 17.75 0.63
CA GLN A 290 -13.17 17.12 1.95
C GLN A 290 -14.20 17.66 2.95
N ARG A 291 -14.44 18.98 2.96
CA ARG A 291 -15.47 19.62 3.80
C ARG A 291 -16.89 19.18 3.45
N ASP A 292 -17.18 18.95 2.18
CA ASP A 292 -18.50 18.52 1.72
C ASP A 292 -18.76 17.08 2.13
N ILE A 293 -17.73 16.22 2.09
CA ILE A 293 -17.77 14.84 2.62
C ILE A 293 -18.14 14.85 4.11
N ASP A 294 -17.45 15.66 4.93
CA ASP A 294 -17.75 15.80 6.37
C ASP A 294 -19.21 16.27 6.60
N VAL A 295 -19.67 17.27 5.83
CA VAL A 295 -21.06 17.77 5.91
C VAL A 295 -22.08 16.70 5.52
N MET A 296 -21.79 15.85 4.54
CA MET A 296 -22.67 14.76 4.14
C MET A 296 -22.71 13.63 5.19
N ILE A 297 -21.57 13.27 5.79
CA ILE A 297 -21.51 12.33 6.92
C ILE A 297 -22.35 12.86 8.10
N GLN A 298 -22.19 14.13 8.49
CA GLN A 298 -23.03 14.75 9.53
C GLN A 298 -24.52 14.76 9.18
N ARG A 299 -24.87 14.89 7.89
CA ARG A 299 -26.28 14.83 7.44
C ARG A 299 -26.86 13.41 7.51
N LEU A 300 -26.01 12.38 7.38
CA LEU A 300 -26.33 10.96 7.55
C LEU A 300 -26.48 10.61 9.04
N GLU A 301 -25.56 11.06 9.89
CA GLU A 301 -25.66 10.94 11.36
C GLU A 301 -26.96 11.56 11.89
N ARG A 302 -27.34 12.76 11.41
CA ARG A 302 -28.64 13.38 11.73
C ARG A 302 -29.86 12.63 11.18
N ALA A 303 -29.69 11.78 10.16
CA ALA A 303 -30.76 10.88 9.71
C ALA A 303 -30.86 9.66 10.64
N ASN A 304 -29.73 9.09 11.04
CA ASN A 304 -29.66 8.00 12.01
C ASN A 304 -30.24 8.40 13.37
N ALA A 305 -29.91 9.57 13.90
CA ALA A 305 -30.48 10.09 15.15
C ALA A 305 -32.03 10.18 15.14
N ARG A 306 -32.66 10.38 13.97
CA ARG A 306 -34.13 10.34 13.83
C ARG A 306 -34.67 8.91 13.89
N LEU A 307 -33.95 7.94 13.33
CA LEU A 307 -34.29 6.52 13.41
C LEU A 307 -34.09 5.99 14.83
N GLU A 308 -32.99 6.36 15.49
CA GLU A 308 -32.72 6.07 16.91
C GLU A 308 -33.80 6.66 17.82
N GLY A 309 -34.27 7.88 17.55
CA GLY A 309 -35.42 8.47 18.26
C GLY A 309 -36.72 7.67 18.10
N LEU A 310 -36.94 7.01 16.95
CA LEU A 310 -38.05 6.04 16.80
C LEU A 310 -37.78 4.77 17.61
N MET A 311 -36.57 4.20 17.52
CA MET A 311 -36.19 3.00 18.29
C MET A 311 -36.37 3.20 19.80
N ALA A 312 -35.95 4.35 20.33
CA ALA A 312 -36.12 4.72 21.73
C ALA A 312 -37.60 4.80 22.14
N ARG A 313 -38.50 5.31 21.27
CA ARG A 313 -39.95 5.35 21.49
C ARG A 313 -40.62 3.96 21.46
N ILE A 314 -40.00 2.98 20.81
CA ILE A 314 -40.43 1.57 20.85
C ILE A 314 -40.00 0.96 22.19
N SER A 315 -38.70 1.04 22.51
CA SER A 315 -38.14 0.49 23.75
C SER A 315 -38.81 1.06 25.01
N SER A 316 -39.08 2.37 25.07
CA SER A 316 -39.72 2.99 26.24
C SER A 316 -41.18 2.59 26.44
N ARG A 317 -41.91 2.24 25.37
CA ARG A 317 -43.27 1.67 25.46
C ARG A 317 -43.27 0.19 25.82
N SER A 318 -42.24 -0.55 25.42
CA SER A 318 -42.03 -1.96 25.83
C SER A 318 -41.58 -2.14 27.28
N GLY A 319 -41.39 -1.05 28.04
CA GLY A 319 -41.00 -1.08 29.45
C GLY A 319 -42.08 -1.59 30.43
N LYS A 320 -43.33 -1.78 29.98
CA LYS A 320 -44.28 -2.68 30.67
C LYS A 320 -44.01 -4.10 30.19
N ALA A 321 -43.22 -4.84 30.98
CA ALA A 321 -42.81 -6.19 30.64
C ALA A 321 -44.01 -7.14 30.56
N GLU A 322 -44.33 -7.62 29.35
CA GLU A 322 -45.17 -8.79 29.16
C GLU A 322 -44.34 -10.06 29.49
N PRO A 323 -44.78 -10.91 30.43
CA PRO A 323 -44.08 -12.15 30.75
C PRO A 323 -44.21 -13.12 29.57
N GLY A 324 -43.12 -13.31 28.83
CA GLY A 324 -43.09 -14.16 27.63
C GLY A 324 -42.49 -13.51 26.38
N ALA A 325 -42.06 -12.24 26.44
CA ALA A 325 -41.38 -11.60 25.32
C ALA A 325 -40.12 -12.41 24.89
N PRO A 326 -40.01 -12.83 23.61
CA PRO A 326 -38.85 -13.61 23.16
C PRO A 326 -37.58 -12.77 23.29
N PRO A 327 -36.43 -13.41 23.62
CA PRO A 327 -35.21 -12.71 23.98
C PRO A 327 -34.79 -11.73 22.88
N VAL A 328 -34.25 -10.59 23.30
CA VAL A 328 -33.80 -9.52 22.40
C VAL A 328 -32.72 -10.08 21.47
N MET A 329 -33.10 -10.47 20.25
CA MET A 329 -32.15 -10.87 19.22
C MET A 329 -31.19 -9.70 18.97
N ARG A 330 -29.97 -9.88 19.44
CA ARG A 330 -28.88 -8.92 19.30
C ARG A 330 -28.58 -8.70 17.81
N PRO A 331 -28.17 -7.49 17.41
CA PRO A 331 -27.72 -7.25 16.04
C PRO A 331 -26.55 -8.20 15.68
N PRO A 332 -26.35 -8.53 14.39
CA PRO A 332 -25.30 -9.44 13.96
C PRO A 332 -23.93 -8.92 14.43
N ALA A 333 -23.12 -9.81 15.01
CA ALA A 333 -21.85 -9.47 15.65
C ALA A 333 -20.97 -8.61 14.74
N THR A 334 -20.76 -7.36 15.15
CA THR A 334 -19.93 -6.39 14.45
C THR A 334 -18.47 -6.86 14.42
N GLU A 335 -17.67 -6.25 13.55
CA GLU A 335 -16.23 -6.52 13.51
C GLU A 335 -15.51 -6.17 14.82
N PHE A 336 -16.10 -5.28 15.63
CA PHE A 336 -15.68 -4.98 17.00
C PHE A 336 -16.12 -6.07 17.98
N ASP A 337 -17.37 -6.52 17.94
CA ASP A 337 -17.85 -7.65 18.75
C ASP A 337 -17.01 -8.91 18.52
N ARG A 338 -16.69 -9.21 17.26
CA ARG A 338 -15.82 -10.33 16.89
C ARG A 338 -14.39 -10.14 17.40
N ALA A 339 -13.88 -8.90 17.43
CA ALA A 339 -12.57 -8.62 18.01
C ALA A 339 -12.57 -8.77 19.54
N MET A 340 -13.64 -8.33 20.23
CA MET A 340 -13.83 -8.54 21.67
C MET A 340 -13.88 -10.04 22.00
N GLU A 341 -14.69 -10.79 21.25
CA GLU A 341 -14.84 -12.24 21.37
C GLU A 341 -13.53 -12.99 21.08
N PHE A 342 -12.81 -12.60 20.02
CA PHE A 342 -11.49 -13.16 19.69
C PHE A 342 -10.44 -12.94 20.79
N PHE A 343 -10.51 -11.82 21.50
CA PHE A 343 -9.62 -11.54 22.65
C PHE A 343 -10.15 -12.13 23.97
N GLY A 344 -11.39 -12.62 24.01
CA GLY A 344 -12.04 -13.13 25.21
C GLY A 344 -12.46 -12.03 26.19
N PHE A 345 -12.90 -10.88 25.68
CA PHE A 345 -13.45 -9.78 26.48
C PHE A 345 -14.98 -9.74 26.40
N ASP A 346 -15.64 -9.53 27.54
CA ASP A 346 -17.06 -9.20 27.58
C ASP A 346 -17.34 -7.85 26.92
N ARG A 347 -18.42 -7.79 26.14
CA ARG A 347 -18.75 -6.63 25.29
C ARG A 347 -19.03 -5.35 26.07
N ASP A 348 -19.44 -5.49 27.33
CA ASP A 348 -19.79 -4.39 28.23
C ASP A 348 -18.57 -3.90 29.06
N VAL A 349 -17.40 -4.54 28.94
CA VAL A 349 -16.18 -4.14 29.64
C VAL A 349 -15.51 -2.95 28.95
N ARG A 350 -15.24 -1.91 29.74
CA ARG A 350 -14.39 -0.79 29.31
C ARG A 350 -12.93 -1.25 29.21
N LEU A 351 -12.49 -1.54 27.98
CA LEU A 351 -11.11 -1.88 27.65
C LEU A 351 -10.12 -0.83 28.18
N ASP A 352 -9.02 -1.28 28.77
CA ASP A 352 -7.82 -0.47 29.00
C ASP A 352 -6.65 -0.90 28.12
N ARG A 353 -5.69 0.02 27.93
CA ARG A 353 -4.59 -0.13 26.98
C ARG A 353 -3.51 -1.10 27.44
N GLY A 354 -3.42 -1.37 28.75
CA GLY A 354 -2.53 -2.34 29.37
C GLY A 354 -3.06 -3.77 29.17
N THR A 355 -4.31 -4.03 29.57
CA THR A 355 -4.94 -5.35 29.43
C THR A 355 -5.03 -5.79 27.97
N LEU A 356 -5.39 -4.90 27.05
CA LEU A 356 -5.40 -5.20 25.61
C LEU A 356 -4.01 -5.60 25.08
N ARG A 357 -2.93 -4.91 25.52
CA ARG A 357 -1.54 -5.23 25.17
C ARG A 357 -1.08 -6.55 25.79
N GLN A 358 -1.44 -6.84 27.03
CA GLN A 358 -1.11 -8.09 27.72
C GLN A 358 -1.78 -9.27 27.02
N ARG A 359 -3.07 -9.13 26.69
CA ARG A 359 -3.85 -10.16 25.99
C ARG A 359 -3.34 -10.41 24.57
N PHE A 360 -2.99 -9.36 23.83
CA PHE A 360 -2.32 -9.47 22.54
C PHE A 360 -1.02 -10.27 22.62
N ARG A 361 -0.13 -9.95 23.59
CA ARG A 361 1.13 -10.67 23.79
C ARG A 361 0.93 -12.14 24.16
N ALA A 362 -0.11 -12.47 24.92
CA ALA A 362 -0.45 -13.85 25.24
C ALA A 362 -0.89 -14.64 24.00
N LEU A 363 -1.79 -14.09 23.18
CA LEU A 363 -2.27 -14.72 21.95
C LEU A 363 -1.18 -14.78 20.86
N ALA A 364 -0.35 -13.75 20.74
CA ALA A 364 0.75 -13.72 19.77
C ALA A 364 1.79 -14.83 20.01
N ARG A 365 2.00 -15.24 21.27
CA ARG A 365 2.90 -16.35 21.63
C ARG A 365 2.33 -17.73 21.30
N THR A 366 1.01 -17.90 21.29
CA THR A 366 0.36 -19.20 20.98
C THR A 366 -0.08 -19.32 19.53
N MET A 367 -0.17 -18.20 18.81
CA MET A 367 -0.59 -18.13 17.39
C MET A 367 0.55 -17.71 16.45
N HIS A 368 1.81 -17.71 16.89
CA HIS A 368 2.93 -17.33 16.03
C HIS A 368 3.12 -18.36 14.89
N PRO A 369 3.39 -17.94 13.64
CA PRO A 369 3.65 -18.86 12.54
C PRO A 369 4.78 -19.86 12.84
N ASP A 370 5.84 -19.42 13.51
CA ASP A 370 6.99 -20.26 13.88
C ASP A 370 6.66 -21.37 14.91
N SER A 371 5.47 -21.33 15.51
CA SER A 371 4.96 -22.37 16.42
C SER A 371 4.08 -23.41 15.69
N ALA A 372 3.88 -23.27 14.38
CA ALA A 372 3.14 -24.22 13.57
C ALA A 372 4.00 -25.41 13.13
N GLN A 373 3.36 -26.52 12.76
CA GLN A 373 4.04 -27.62 12.09
C GLN A 373 4.60 -27.17 10.72
N PRO A 374 5.72 -27.76 10.25
CA PRO A 374 6.43 -27.29 9.05
C PRO A 374 5.74 -27.63 7.72
N ASP A 375 4.52 -28.19 7.75
CA ASP A 375 3.72 -28.41 6.56
C ASP A 375 3.04 -27.12 6.08
N SER A 376 2.77 -27.04 4.77
CA SER A 376 2.28 -25.81 4.13
C SER A 376 0.88 -25.40 4.61
N GLU A 377 0.03 -26.36 4.98
CA GLU A 377 -1.35 -26.08 5.40
C GLU A 377 -1.38 -25.50 6.82
N SER A 378 -0.64 -26.10 7.75
CA SER A 378 -0.42 -25.57 9.11
C SER A 378 0.17 -24.17 9.08
N GLN A 379 1.21 -23.92 8.28
CA GLN A 379 1.82 -22.59 8.15
C GLN A 379 0.84 -21.56 7.58
N GLN A 380 0.11 -21.89 6.51
CA GLN A 380 -0.90 -20.98 5.94
C GLN A 380 -2.02 -20.68 6.96
N ALA A 381 -2.50 -21.70 7.67
CA ALA A 381 -3.53 -21.55 8.69
C ALA A 381 -3.04 -20.75 9.91
N ALA A 382 -1.77 -20.88 10.31
CA ALA A 382 -1.16 -20.08 11.37
C ALA A 382 -0.97 -18.62 10.94
N HIS A 383 -0.46 -18.39 9.73
CA HIS A 383 -0.33 -17.05 9.16
C HIS A 383 -1.68 -16.33 9.04
N ALA A 384 -2.73 -17.03 8.58
CA ALA A 384 -4.10 -16.48 8.53
C ALA A 384 -4.64 -16.11 9.92
N ARG A 385 -4.39 -16.95 10.94
CA ARG A 385 -4.75 -16.67 12.34
C ARG A 385 -3.99 -15.47 12.91
N PHE A 386 -2.70 -15.34 12.59
CA PHE A 386 -1.87 -14.22 13.04
C PHE A 386 -2.26 -12.89 12.37
N LEU A 387 -2.62 -12.90 11.09
CA LEU A 387 -3.19 -11.74 10.39
C LEU A 387 -4.55 -11.31 11.00
N ALA A 388 -5.40 -12.26 11.38
CA ALA A 388 -6.65 -11.96 12.08
C ALA A 388 -6.41 -11.34 13.46
N LEU A 389 -5.47 -11.88 14.26
CA LEU A 389 -5.05 -11.32 15.54
C LEU A 389 -4.61 -9.85 15.41
N ASN A 390 -3.75 -9.53 14.43
CA ASN A 390 -3.29 -8.16 14.18
C ASN A 390 -4.43 -7.23 13.76
N ARG A 391 -5.30 -7.66 12.84
CA ARG A 391 -6.48 -6.90 12.39
C ARG A 391 -7.43 -6.57 13.55
N HIS A 392 -7.69 -7.54 14.42
CA HIS A 392 -8.56 -7.34 15.59
C HIS A 392 -7.89 -6.45 16.66
N TYR A 393 -6.58 -6.60 16.89
CA TYR A 393 -5.83 -5.73 17.80
C TYR A 393 -5.86 -4.26 17.38
N ASP A 394 -5.58 -3.96 16.10
CA ASP A 394 -5.62 -2.58 15.61
C ASP A 394 -7.04 -1.99 15.65
N LEU A 395 -8.07 -2.81 15.45
CA LEU A 395 -9.46 -2.38 15.54
C LEU A 395 -9.85 -2.02 16.99
N LEU A 396 -9.44 -2.82 17.99
CA LEU A 396 -9.68 -2.53 19.41
C LEU A 396 -8.86 -1.32 19.89
N LYS A 397 -7.60 -1.23 19.48
CA LYS A 397 -6.66 -0.13 19.81
C LYS A 397 -7.13 1.26 19.38
N LEU A 398 -8.04 1.35 18.41
CA LEU A 398 -8.67 2.62 17.98
C LEU A 398 -9.82 3.09 18.90
N ARG A 399 -10.18 2.32 19.93
CA ARG A 399 -11.28 2.60 20.87
C ARG A 399 -10.82 2.81 22.32
N VAL A 400 -9.51 2.80 22.58
CA VAL A 400 -8.86 2.77 23.91
C VAL A 400 -7.83 3.87 24.08
#